data_AF-A0A0F8XT42-F1
#
_entry.id   AF-A0A0F8XT42-F1
#
_cell.length_a   1.000
_cell.length_b   1.000
_cell.length_c   1.000
_cell.angle_alpha   90.00
_cell.angle_beta   90.00
_cell.angle_gamma   90.00
#
_symmetry.space_group_name_H-M   'P 1'
#
loop_
_entity.id
_entity.type
_entity.pdbx_description
1 polymer ?
#
loop_
_entity_poly.entity_id
_entity_poly.type
_entity_poly.pdbx_seq_one_letter_code
_entity_poly.pdbx_strand_id
1 'polypeptide(L)'
;EKILSVKGDSCKKGIEYAEKEIFHPERIVTTTVKISGASLILLPVKTEVSVPKELCFKVIESASKLQVRAPVRMGEVLIRDILKSGVNLVATRSVEKVG
;
A
#
# COMPACT_ATOMS: atom_id res chain seq x y z
N GLU A 1 5.64 2.25 -26.91
CA GLU A 1 5.90 3.71 -27.03
C GLU A 1 7.29 4.05 -26.45
N LYS A 2 7.92 5.15 -26.87
CA LYS A 2 9.24 5.60 -26.37
C LYS A 2 9.15 7.05 -25.92
N ILE A 3 9.91 7.42 -24.89
CA ILE A 3 10.00 8.82 -24.45
C ILE A 3 10.63 9.67 -25.55
N LEU A 4 9.91 10.71 -25.99
CA LEU A 4 10.34 11.61 -27.08
C LEU A 4 11.33 12.69 -26.62
N SER A 5 11.29 13.11 -25.35
CA SER A 5 12.25 14.06 -24.76
C SER A 5 12.11 14.08 -23.23
N VAL A 6 13.25 14.11 -22.52
CA VAL A 6 13.34 14.47 -21.09
C VAL A 6 14.21 15.73 -21.01
N LYS A 7 13.76 16.78 -20.32
CA LYS A 7 14.54 18.00 -20.06
C LYS A 7 14.81 18.12 -18.56
N GLY A 8 16.07 18.34 -18.17
CA GLY A 8 16.46 18.49 -16.75
C GLY A 8 16.98 17.21 -16.09
N ASP A 9 17.48 16.26 -16.86
CA ASP A 9 17.98 14.94 -16.48
C ASP A 9 19.40 14.97 -15.87
N SER A 10 19.67 15.88 -14.94
CA SER A 10 20.97 15.98 -14.25
C SER A 10 21.32 14.76 -13.38
N CYS A 11 20.41 13.79 -13.24
CA CYS A 11 20.62 12.53 -12.54
C CYS A 11 20.03 11.35 -13.32
N LYS A 12 20.84 10.31 -13.56
CA LYS A 12 20.43 9.07 -14.27
C LYS A 12 19.18 8.40 -13.67
N LYS A 13 19.00 8.50 -12.35
CA LYS A 13 17.81 7.98 -11.65
C LYS A 13 16.52 8.68 -12.06
N GLY A 14 16.59 9.92 -12.53
CA GLY A 14 15.42 10.68 -12.99
C GLY A 14 14.85 10.16 -14.31
N ILE A 15 15.70 9.66 -15.22
CA ILE A 15 15.26 9.08 -16.50
C ILE A 15 14.57 7.74 -16.25
N GLU A 16 15.17 6.86 -15.45
CA GLU A 16 14.56 5.57 -15.06
C GLU A 16 13.23 5.77 -14.32
N TYR A 17 13.14 6.77 -13.45
CA TYR A 17 11.89 7.14 -12.79
C TYR A 17 10.84 7.64 -13.79
N ALA A 18 11.23 8.52 -14.73
CA ALA A 18 10.32 9.02 -15.76
C ALA A 18 9.80 7.90 -16.67
N GLU A 19 10.65 6.97 -17.09
CA GLU A 19 10.23 5.77 -17.85
C GLU A 19 9.26 4.90 -17.06
N LYS A 20 9.56 4.60 -15.79
CA LYS A 20 8.64 3.83 -14.95
C LYS A 20 7.31 4.55 -14.73
N GLU A 21 7.31 5.83 -14.41
CA GLU A 21 6.06 6.56 -14.14
C GLU A 21 5.19 6.71 -15.40
N ILE A 22 5.80 6.86 -16.58
CA ILE A 22 5.08 6.99 -17.85
C ILE A 22 4.48 5.65 -18.29
N PHE A 23 5.24 4.55 -18.19
CA PHE A 23 4.82 3.26 -18.74
C PHE A 23 4.20 2.31 -17.72
N HIS A 24 4.67 2.33 -16.47
CA HIS A 24 4.26 1.39 -15.41
C HIS A 24 4.23 2.09 -14.03
N PRO A 25 3.30 3.03 -13.80
CA PRO A 25 3.20 3.75 -12.54
C PRO A 25 2.85 2.79 -11.40
N GLU A 26 3.73 2.68 -10.40
CA GLU A 26 3.54 1.84 -9.21
C GLU A 26 3.58 2.70 -7.94
N ARG A 27 2.78 2.34 -6.93
CA ARG A 27 2.67 3.10 -5.67
C ARG A 27 2.48 2.15 -4.48
N ILE A 28 3.06 2.52 -3.35
CA ILE A 28 2.68 1.93 -2.05
C ILE A 28 1.30 2.48 -1.71
N VAL A 29 0.32 1.60 -1.55
CA VAL A 29 -1.04 2.00 -1.19
C VAL A 29 -1.09 2.12 0.32
N THR A 30 -1.42 3.31 0.81
CA THR A 30 -1.69 3.57 2.23
C THR A 30 -3.18 3.81 2.41
N THR A 31 -3.79 3.13 3.39
CA THR A 31 -5.22 3.27 3.70
C THR A 31 -5.49 2.88 5.16
N THR A 32 -6.75 2.70 5.52
CA THR A 32 -7.17 2.25 6.85
C THR A 32 -8.14 1.07 6.75
N VAL A 33 -8.15 0.23 7.78
CA VAL A 33 -9.11 -0.88 7.94
C VAL A 33 -9.83 -0.74 9.28
N LYS A 34 -11.03 -1.31 9.39
CA LYS A 34 -11.76 -1.28 10.67
C LYS A 34 -11.07 -2.16 11.69
N ILE A 35 -10.92 -1.67 12.92
CA ILE A 35 -10.40 -2.46 14.05
C ILE A 35 -11.41 -2.45 15.19
N SER A 36 -11.48 -3.58 15.90
CA SER A 36 -12.35 -3.75 17.06
C SER A 36 -11.56 -4.23 18.28
N GLY A 37 -12.07 -3.94 19.49
CA GLY A 37 -11.35 -4.23 20.74
C GLY A 37 -10.13 -3.34 20.97
N ALA A 38 -10.06 -2.20 20.28
CA ALA A 38 -9.02 -1.18 20.42
C ALA A 38 -9.64 0.16 20.84
N SER A 39 -8.79 1.08 21.31
CA SER A 39 -9.20 2.47 21.55
C SER A 39 -9.45 3.25 20.26
N LEU A 40 -8.90 2.74 19.14
CA LEU A 40 -9.10 3.28 17.80
C LEU A 40 -10.17 2.47 17.06
N ILE A 41 -10.92 3.13 16.20
CA ILE A 41 -11.91 2.47 15.31
C ILE A 41 -11.33 2.09 13.93
N LEU A 42 -10.20 2.70 13.57
CA LEU A 42 -9.48 2.48 12.32
C LEU A 42 -8.00 2.20 12.58
N LEU A 43 -7.47 1.21 11.90
CA LEU A 43 -6.06 0.83 11.91
C LEU A 43 -5.42 1.25 10.57
N PRO A 44 -4.32 2.04 10.58
CA PRO A 44 -3.61 2.37 9.36
C PRO A 44 -2.83 1.17 8.82
N VAL A 45 -2.91 0.98 7.50
CA VAL A 45 -2.30 -0.14 6.77
C VAL A 45 -1.63 0.36 5.51
N LYS A 46 -0.68 -0.42 5.01
CA LYS A 46 -0.09 -0.20 3.69
C LYS A 46 0.16 -1.50 2.95
N THR A 47 0.32 -1.43 1.63
CA THR A 47 0.96 -2.53 0.91
C THR A 47 2.44 -2.63 1.31
N GLU A 48 2.94 -3.86 1.44
CA GLU A 48 4.34 -4.10 1.82
C GLU A 48 5.33 -3.50 0.82
N VAL A 49 4.99 -3.61 -0.47
CA VAL A 49 5.71 -3.01 -1.59
C VAL A 49 4.76 -2.24 -2.52
N SER A 50 5.30 -1.60 -3.54
CA SER A 50 4.50 -0.90 -4.54
C SER A 50 3.63 -1.85 -5.34
N VAL A 51 2.43 -1.42 -5.70
CA VAL A 51 1.53 -2.11 -6.64
C VAL A 51 1.26 -1.21 -7.84
N PRO A 52 0.95 -1.78 -9.02
CA PRO A 52 0.49 -1.01 -10.18
C PRO A 52 -0.67 -0.08 -9.83
N LYS A 53 -0.68 1.13 -10.40
CA LYS A 53 -1.69 2.16 -10.15
C LYS A 53 -3.13 1.65 -10.34
N GLU A 54 -3.32 0.75 -11.29
CA GLU A 54 -4.62 0.11 -11.58
C GLU A 54 -5.13 -0.76 -10.43
N LEU A 55 -4.23 -1.35 -9.63
CA LEU A 55 -4.57 -2.14 -8.47
C LEU A 55 -4.80 -1.29 -7.22
N CYS A 56 -4.33 -0.04 -7.18
CA CYS A 56 -4.44 0.82 -6.00
C CYS A 56 -5.89 0.95 -5.49
N PHE A 57 -6.84 1.23 -6.38
CA PHE A 57 -8.24 1.37 -6.01
C PHE A 57 -8.86 0.04 -5.54
N LYS A 58 -8.50 -1.08 -6.19
CA LYS A 58 -8.95 -2.41 -5.79
C LYS A 58 -8.40 -2.82 -4.43
N VAL A 59 -7.16 -2.45 -4.12
CA VAL A 59 -6.54 -2.67 -2.80
C VAL A 59 -7.31 -1.90 -1.73
N ILE A 60 -7.65 -0.63 -1.98
CA ILE A 60 -8.44 0.19 -1.06
C ILE A 60 -9.82 -0.45 -0.83
N GLU A 61 -10.48 -0.91 -1.90
CA GLU A 61 -11.78 -1.57 -1.79
C GLU A 61 -11.70 -2.89 -1.02
N SER A 62 -10.65 -3.69 -1.24
CA SER A 62 -10.42 -4.92 -0.49
C SER A 62 -10.13 -4.64 0.99
N ALA A 63 -9.35 -3.60 1.28
CA ALA A 63 -9.01 -3.19 2.64
C ALA A 63 -10.23 -2.65 3.40
N SER A 64 -11.12 -1.90 2.74
CA SER A 64 -12.31 -1.32 3.39
C SER A 64 -13.31 -2.39 3.88
N LYS A 65 -13.31 -3.57 3.25
CA LYS A 65 -14.10 -4.73 3.64
C LYS A 65 -13.47 -5.53 4.80
N LEU A 66 -12.19 -5.27 5.12
CA LEU A 66 -11.48 -5.97 6.18
C LEU A 66 -11.83 -5.39 7.55
N GLN A 67 -12.10 -6.28 8.50
CA GLN A 67 -12.21 -5.94 9.92
C GLN A 67 -11.21 -6.78 10.72
N VAL A 68 -10.37 -6.12 11.50
CA VAL A 68 -9.37 -6.75 12.36
C VAL A 68 -9.73 -6.58 13.84
N ARG A 69 -9.11 -7.39 14.70
CA ARG A 69 -9.29 -7.32 16.16
C ARG A 69 -7.95 -7.05 16.81
N ALA A 70 -7.93 -6.18 17.80
CA ALA A 70 -6.75 -5.98 18.63
C ALA A 70 -6.46 -7.21 19.51
N PRO A 71 -5.18 -7.45 19.87
CA PRO A 71 -4.01 -6.63 19.56
C PRO A 71 -3.49 -6.85 18.13
N VAL A 72 -2.92 -5.81 17.52
CA VAL A 72 -2.24 -5.88 16.22
C VAL A 72 -0.86 -5.25 16.36
N ARG A 73 0.17 -5.85 15.76
CA ARG A 73 1.54 -5.31 15.76
C ARG A 73 1.88 -4.58 14.47
N MET A 74 2.73 -3.56 14.56
CA MET A 74 3.30 -2.94 13.37
C MET A 74 4.06 -3.98 12.54
N GLY A 75 3.85 -3.97 11.23
CA GLY A 75 4.43 -4.94 10.28
C GLY A 75 3.65 -6.25 10.20
N GLU A 76 2.60 -6.44 11.00
CA GLU A 76 1.76 -7.63 10.93
C GLU A 76 1.03 -7.69 9.59
N VAL A 77 1.07 -8.87 8.97
CA VAL A 77 0.40 -9.12 7.69
C VAL A 77 -1.07 -9.40 7.95
N LEU A 78 -1.93 -8.50 7.49
CA LEU A 78 -3.38 -8.59 7.65
C LEU A 78 -4.05 -9.32 6.48
N ILE A 79 -3.52 -9.14 5.27
CA ILE A 79 -3.91 -9.90 4.07
C ILE A 79 -2.64 -10.35 3.38
N ARG A 80 -2.48 -11.66 3.19
CA ARG A 80 -1.43 -12.23 2.35
C ARG A 80 -1.85 -12.18 0.89
N ASP A 81 -0.91 -11.85 0.02
CA ASP A 81 -1.11 -11.86 -1.44
C ASP A 81 -2.41 -11.16 -1.89
N ILE A 82 -2.53 -9.87 -1.56
CA ILE A 82 -3.72 -9.08 -1.83
C ILE A 82 -3.98 -9.04 -3.33
N LEU A 83 -5.20 -9.41 -3.75
CA LEU A 83 -5.60 -9.50 -5.15
C LEU A 83 -4.72 -10.43 -6.02
N LYS A 84 -4.04 -11.43 -5.44
CA LYS A 84 -3.10 -12.31 -6.15
C LYS A 84 -1.96 -11.53 -6.84
N SER A 85 -1.55 -10.42 -6.25
CA SER A 85 -0.50 -9.53 -6.79
C SER A 85 0.92 -9.89 -6.35
N GLY A 86 1.08 -10.87 -5.46
CA GLY A 86 2.33 -11.19 -4.76
C GLY A 86 2.66 -10.24 -3.62
N VAL A 87 1.78 -9.27 -3.30
CA VAL A 87 2.04 -8.21 -2.31
C VAL A 87 1.16 -8.39 -1.07
N ASN A 88 1.71 -8.18 0.11
CA ASN A 88 0.96 -8.27 1.36
C ASN A 88 0.38 -6.90 1.77
N LEU A 89 -0.73 -6.91 2.51
CA LEU A 89 -1.23 -5.74 3.24
C LEU A 89 -0.80 -5.84 4.71
N VAL A 90 -0.08 -4.83 5.19
CA VAL A 90 0.53 -4.82 6.51
C VAL A 90 0.05 -3.66 7.37
N ALA A 91 -0.03 -3.87 8.68
CA ALA A 91 -0.33 -2.82 9.64
C ALA A 91 0.87 -1.86 9.81
N THR A 92 0.61 -0.55 9.90
CA THR A 92 1.68 0.45 10.11
C THR A 92 1.70 1.02 11.52
N ARG A 93 0.86 0.49 12.42
CA ARG A 93 0.78 0.93 13.82
C ARG A 93 0.48 -0.27 14.72
N SER A 94 1.19 -0.37 15.83
CA SER A 94 0.82 -1.32 16.89
C SER A 94 -0.38 -0.78 17.68
N VAL A 95 -1.36 -1.63 17.94
CA VAL A 95 -2.57 -1.30 18.68
C VAL A 95 -2.83 -2.39 19.71
N GLU A 96 -2.85 -2.00 20.97
CA GLU A 96 -3.15 -2.89 22.09
C GLU A 96 -4.65 -3.14 22.22
N LYS A 97 -4.99 -4.28 22.82
CA LYS A 97 -6.38 -4.61 23.14
C LYS A 97 -6.84 -3.77 24.34
N VAL A 98 -8.00 -3.14 24.21
CA VAL A 98 -8.68 -2.48 25.33
C VAL A 98 -9.54 -3.53 26.04
N GLY A 99 -9.38 -3.58 27.37
CA GLY A 99 -10.16 -4.42 28.28
C GLY A 99 -11.47 -3.76 28.67
#